data_AF-A0A1B8UQ06-F1
#
_entry.id   AF-A0A1B8UQ06-F1
#
_cell.length_a   1.000
_cell.length_b   1.000
_cell.length_c   1.000
_cell.angle_alpha   90.00
_cell.angle_beta   90.00
_cell.angle_gamma   90.00
#
_symmetry.space_group_name_H-M   'P 1'
#
loop_
_entity.id
_entity.type
_entity.pdbx_description
1 polymer ?
#
loop_
_entity_poly.entity_id
_entity_poly.type
_entity_poly.pdbx_seq_one_letter_code
_entity_poly.pdbx_strand_id
1 'polypeptide(L)'
;MAFEKDLPQWKEKGVKPPQSKLDEGWKVQDKPPAAWLNWQMNKTYEALKEVQEKAAEKTEVASAIENSKKYTDQKVSGIDLTKITPDSIGAVKKTEFDNLKRESISRKSDTYNDFNQYTEPGIYNIHQIGNIANKPNTFRGTQLDWGVLTVESTPQGYIIQTYTAVILNVTVRRTRTESKWSDWRTLLTEYTFQDPVYVAPNSDLNSITIPGDYMNPANAEVATMSNTPTPEAFSLSVYQHAGIHQVFRVFSPHSNKVWKRNYYYGVGWSQWLRVLDENDYSELKQSGVDAKNRIAGALNAKGVPASANDDFATLAAKISQIKTELSLVDSKISWSNTHSPSMYGDDKKVVYDYVVATMPNMKNAFVFDGSIWFDNGKTNSDVSGGNARAYLEDWNGKTCEINGIGHSTTWGYNYATNIFILNGRKGYKTVTSLWDGDKEAKHTSTSIQIPDGFDVSRPCLLKVKWEFYPISGRFYQVSIKCDVNGTITTC
;
A
#
# COMPACT_ATOMS: atom_id res chain seq x y z
N MET A 1 28.18 -39.33 106.11
CA MET A 1 28.79 -38.82 107.35
C MET A 1 28.66 -39.96 108.33
N ALA A 2 29.76 -40.49 108.85
CA ALA A 2 29.66 -41.51 109.88
C ALA A 2 29.12 -40.85 111.15
N PHE A 3 28.18 -41.51 111.83
CA PHE A 3 27.73 -41.03 113.14
C PHE A 3 28.82 -41.34 114.16
N GLU A 4 29.32 -40.32 114.86
CA GLU A 4 30.45 -40.47 115.80
C GLU A 4 30.04 -41.01 117.17
N LYS A 5 28.75 -40.89 117.52
CA LYS A 5 28.23 -41.32 118.82
C LYS A 5 27.43 -42.61 118.69
N ASP A 6 27.70 -43.53 119.60
CA ASP A 6 26.91 -44.74 119.78
C ASP A 6 25.45 -44.38 120.06
N LEU A 7 24.54 -45.19 119.50
CA LEU A 7 23.13 -45.04 119.75
C LEU A 7 22.82 -45.33 121.23
N PRO A 8 21.95 -44.53 121.88
CA PRO A 8 21.50 -44.83 123.24
C PRO A 8 20.66 -46.10 123.21
N GLN A 9 21.30 -47.24 123.42
CA GLN A 9 20.68 -48.54 123.23
C GLN A 9 19.70 -48.85 124.37
N TRP A 10 18.41 -48.87 124.05
CA TRP A 10 17.35 -49.27 124.98
C TRP A 10 16.52 -50.39 124.38
N LYS A 11 16.71 -51.62 124.85
CA LYS A 11 16.09 -52.83 124.27
C LYS A 11 14.72 -53.19 124.86
N GLU A 12 14.40 -52.65 126.05
CA GLU A 12 13.15 -52.96 126.73
C GLU A 12 11.99 -52.24 126.05
N LYS A 13 11.05 -52.99 125.45
CA LYS A 13 9.99 -52.43 124.60
C LYS A 13 8.97 -51.59 125.37
N GLY A 14 8.77 -51.89 126.65
CA GLY A 14 7.77 -51.19 127.47
C GLY A 14 6.33 -51.33 126.95
N VAL A 15 5.45 -50.46 127.44
CA VAL A 15 4.04 -50.36 127.05
C VAL A 15 3.74 -48.92 126.66
N LYS A 16 3.07 -48.71 125.52
CA LYS A 16 2.69 -47.37 125.05
C LYS A 16 1.74 -46.71 126.08
N PRO A 17 2.01 -45.46 126.51
CA PRO A 17 1.04 -44.70 127.31
C PRO A 17 -0.29 -44.49 126.56
N PRO A 18 -1.42 -44.33 127.25
CA PRO A 18 -2.67 -43.93 126.61
C PRO A 18 -2.50 -42.60 125.88
N GLN A 19 -3.27 -42.39 124.81
CA GLN A 19 -3.10 -41.23 123.92
C GLN A 19 -3.19 -39.89 124.67
N SER A 20 -4.09 -39.78 125.65
CA SER A 20 -4.21 -38.59 126.50
C SER A 20 -2.90 -38.21 127.21
N LYS A 21 -2.10 -39.20 127.65
CA LYS A 21 -0.79 -38.93 128.26
C LYS A 21 0.30 -38.58 127.25
N LEU A 22 0.20 -39.05 126.02
CA LEU A 22 1.11 -38.62 124.95
C LEU A 22 0.83 -37.18 124.53
N ASP A 23 -0.43 -36.76 124.56
CA ASP A 23 -0.86 -35.41 124.18
C ASP A 23 -0.59 -34.38 125.30
N GLU A 24 -0.85 -34.73 126.57
CA GLU A 24 -0.67 -33.82 127.71
C GLU A 24 0.76 -33.81 128.29
N GLY A 25 1.52 -34.88 128.08
CA GLY A 25 2.84 -35.09 128.69
C GLY A 25 2.81 -35.42 130.20
N TRP A 26 4.01 -35.49 130.81
CA TRP A 26 4.15 -35.69 132.25
C TRP A 26 3.88 -34.38 132.99
N LYS A 27 2.92 -34.40 133.94
CA LYS A 27 2.64 -33.26 134.81
C LYS A 27 3.54 -33.29 136.05
N VAL A 28 3.68 -32.15 136.71
CA VAL A 28 4.40 -32.06 137.98
C VAL A 28 3.73 -33.00 139.00
N GLN A 29 4.53 -33.85 139.66
CA GLN A 29 4.11 -34.97 140.53
C GLN A 29 3.63 -36.26 139.84
N ASP A 30 3.58 -36.33 138.51
CA ASP A 30 3.34 -37.62 137.83
C ASP A 30 4.52 -38.57 138.08
N LYS A 31 4.21 -39.80 138.51
CA LYS A 31 5.17 -40.91 138.61
C LYS A 31 4.89 -41.90 137.47
N PRO A 32 5.43 -41.68 136.26
CA PRO A 32 5.16 -42.56 135.13
C PRO A 32 5.60 -44.00 135.42
N PRO A 33 4.78 -45.02 135.09
CA PRO A 33 5.20 -46.41 135.14
C PRO A 33 6.48 -46.62 134.32
N ALA A 34 7.39 -47.46 134.81
CA ALA A 34 8.64 -47.78 134.11
C ALA A 34 8.38 -48.30 132.69
N ALA A 35 7.29 -49.04 132.48
CA ALA A 35 6.88 -49.52 131.17
C ALA A 35 6.66 -48.39 130.14
N TRP A 36 6.16 -47.24 130.57
CA TRP A 36 5.92 -46.08 129.70
C TRP A 36 7.22 -45.40 129.28
N LEU A 37 8.15 -45.24 130.22
CA LEU A 37 9.48 -44.69 129.93
C LEU A 37 10.28 -45.64 129.04
N ASN A 38 10.21 -46.94 129.30
CA ASN A 38 10.85 -47.96 128.46
C ASN A 38 10.37 -47.88 127.01
N TRP A 39 9.05 -47.71 126.79
CA TRP A 39 8.49 -47.56 125.45
C TRP A 39 9.05 -46.35 124.69
N GLN A 40 9.09 -45.18 125.35
CA GLN A 40 9.61 -43.96 124.73
C GLN A 40 11.10 -44.10 124.39
N MET A 41 11.90 -44.64 125.31
CA MET A 41 13.34 -44.82 125.11
C MET A 41 13.64 -45.84 124.01
N ASN A 42 12.94 -46.97 123.98
CA ASN A 42 13.11 -47.98 122.94
C ASN A 42 12.69 -47.48 121.56
N LYS A 43 11.55 -46.80 121.45
CA LYS A 43 11.10 -46.25 120.15
C LYS A 43 12.03 -45.17 119.62
N THR A 44 12.58 -44.35 120.51
CA THR A 44 13.60 -43.36 120.14
C THR A 44 14.88 -44.05 119.64
N TYR A 45 15.33 -45.10 120.32
CA TYR A 45 16.47 -45.91 119.88
C TYR A 45 16.24 -46.56 118.51
N GLU A 46 15.10 -47.22 118.29
CA GLU A 46 14.78 -47.88 117.01
C GLU A 46 14.73 -46.89 115.85
N ALA A 47 14.12 -45.72 116.04
CA ALA A 47 14.06 -44.68 115.01
C ALA A 47 15.45 -44.11 114.67
N LEU A 48 16.27 -43.84 115.68
CA LEU A 48 17.65 -43.38 115.47
C LEU A 48 18.51 -44.46 114.80
N LYS A 49 18.31 -45.73 115.17
CA LYS A 49 18.97 -46.87 114.52
C LYS A 49 18.62 -46.94 113.03
N GLU A 50 17.34 -46.84 112.69
CA GLU A 50 16.88 -46.84 111.31
C GLU A 50 17.50 -45.68 110.50
N VAL A 51 17.56 -44.47 111.09
CA VAL A 51 18.19 -43.31 110.44
C VAL A 51 19.69 -43.54 110.25
N GLN A 52 20.41 -44.09 111.24
CA GLN A 52 21.85 -44.38 111.07
C GLN A 52 22.11 -45.46 110.02
N GLU A 53 21.30 -46.52 109.99
CA GLU A 53 21.43 -47.62 109.01
C GLU A 53 21.10 -47.16 107.59
N LYS A 54 20.03 -46.35 107.40
CA LYS A 54 19.64 -45.86 106.06
C LYS A 54 20.46 -44.67 105.57
N ALA A 55 20.95 -43.80 106.45
CA ALA A 55 21.81 -42.66 106.04
C ALA A 55 23.21 -43.10 105.55
N ALA A 56 23.56 -44.38 105.70
CA ALA A 56 24.76 -44.99 105.14
C ALA A 56 24.71 -45.19 103.61
N GLU A 57 23.55 -45.01 102.94
CA GLU A 57 23.39 -45.09 101.48
C GLU A 57 24.04 -43.93 100.68
N LYS A 58 24.87 -43.10 101.32
CA LYS A 58 25.64 -42.04 100.62
C LYS A 58 26.70 -42.61 99.66
N THR A 59 27.06 -43.88 99.79
CA THR A 59 27.97 -44.61 98.89
C THR A 59 27.36 -44.91 97.52
N GLU A 60 26.06 -45.19 97.42
CA GLU A 60 25.43 -45.50 96.12
C GLU A 60 25.39 -44.28 95.20
N VAL A 61 25.10 -43.10 95.76
CA VAL A 61 25.13 -41.83 95.01
C VAL A 61 26.56 -41.50 94.56
N ALA A 62 27.57 -41.76 95.39
CA ALA A 62 28.97 -41.55 95.02
C ALA A 62 29.41 -42.50 93.89
N SER A 63 29.07 -43.79 93.97
CA SER A 63 29.36 -44.78 92.93
C SER A 63 28.62 -44.49 91.63
N ALA A 64 27.37 -44.01 91.69
CA ALA A 64 26.61 -43.59 90.50
C ALA A 64 27.25 -42.40 89.79
N ILE A 65 27.75 -41.41 90.56
CA ILE A 65 28.49 -40.27 90.01
C ILE A 65 29.80 -40.72 89.37
N GLU A 66 30.56 -41.62 90.01
CA GLU A 66 31.83 -42.11 89.48
C GLU A 66 31.64 -42.93 88.19
N ASN A 67 30.64 -43.82 88.16
CA ASN A 67 30.30 -44.60 86.96
C ASN A 67 29.87 -43.70 85.80
N SER A 68 29.07 -42.66 86.09
CA SER A 68 28.64 -41.69 85.07
C SER A 68 29.83 -40.89 84.50
N LYS A 69 30.78 -40.49 85.35
CA LYS A 69 32.03 -39.85 84.90
C LYS A 69 32.86 -40.80 84.03
N LYS A 70 33.12 -42.03 84.49
CA LYS A 70 33.88 -43.04 83.73
C LYS A 70 33.26 -43.33 82.36
N TYR A 71 31.93 -43.46 82.29
CA TYR A 71 31.23 -43.67 81.01
C TYR A 71 31.40 -42.47 80.06
N THR A 72 31.28 -41.25 80.59
CA THR A 72 31.45 -40.02 79.81
C THR A 72 32.88 -39.90 79.30
N ASP A 73 33.87 -40.09 80.17
CA ASP A 73 35.29 -40.03 79.80
C ASP A 73 35.66 -41.09 78.76
N GLN A 74 35.10 -42.31 78.87
CA GLN A 74 35.31 -43.38 77.89
C GLN A 74 34.70 -43.01 76.52
N LYS A 75 33.48 -42.46 76.48
CA LYS A 75 32.86 -41.99 75.24
C LYS A 75 33.62 -40.82 74.60
N VAL A 76 34.15 -39.90 75.41
CA VAL A 76 34.98 -38.78 74.96
C VAL A 76 36.33 -39.27 74.44
N SER A 77 36.96 -40.26 75.09
CA SER A 77 38.25 -40.83 74.65
C SER A 77 38.18 -41.53 73.29
N GLY A 78 37.00 -42.05 72.93
CA GLY A 78 36.76 -42.63 71.62
C GLY A 78 36.53 -41.61 70.51
N ILE A 79 36.42 -40.32 70.83
CA ILE A 79 36.34 -39.24 69.85
C ILE A 79 37.75 -38.95 69.37
N ASP A 80 38.06 -39.45 68.19
CA ASP A 80 39.28 -39.09 67.48
C ASP A 80 39.14 -37.68 66.89
N LEU A 81 39.57 -36.68 67.67
CA LEU A 81 39.55 -35.26 67.26
C LEU A 81 40.35 -35.00 65.98
N THR A 82 41.28 -35.88 65.60
CA THR A 82 42.06 -35.73 64.36
C THR A 82 41.24 -36.05 63.11
N LYS A 83 40.11 -36.75 63.26
CA LYS A 83 39.15 -37.06 62.17
C LYS A 83 38.04 -36.01 62.01
N ILE A 84 37.94 -35.07 62.95
CA ILE A 84 37.04 -33.92 62.82
C ILE A 84 37.79 -32.85 62.01
N THR A 85 37.56 -32.86 60.70
CA THR A 85 38.10 -31.87 59.77
C THR A 85 36.98 -30.91 59.35
N PRO A 86 37.30 -29.70 58.84
CA PRO A 86 36.29 -28.83 58.25
C PRO A 86 35.40 -29.55 57.22
N ASP A 87 36.01 -30.46 56.43
CA ASP A 87 35.32 -31.25 55.41
C ASP A 87 34.34 -32.26 56.03
N SER A 88 34.64 -32.86 57.18
CA SER A 88 33.77 -33.86 57.82
C SER A 88 32.54 -33.28 58.54
N ILE A 89 32.51 -31.96 58.75
CA ILE A 89 31.36 -31.23 59.34
C ILE A 89 30.65 -30.31 58.35
N GLY A 90 31.05 -30.34 57.06
CA GLY A 90 30.50 -29.44 56.03
C GLY A 90 30.84 -27.97 56.24
N ALA A 91 31.91 -27.65 56.98
CA ALA A 91 32.36 -26.29 57.17
C ALA A 91 33.09 -25.80 55.91
N VAL A 92 32.69 -24.63 55.42
CA VAL A 92 33.32 -23.96 54.27
C VAL A 92 34.79 -23.68 54.58
N LYS A 93 35.70 -24.01 53.66
CA LYS A 93 37.12 -23.68 53.80
C LYS A 93 37.30 -22.17 53.79
N LYS A 94 38.23 -21.64 54.58
CA LYS A 94 38.56 -20.21 54.56
C LYS A 94 38.85 -19.71 53.14
N THR A 95 39.52 -20.52 52.33
CA THR A 95 39.78 -20.23 50.90
C THR A 95 38.51 -20.11 50.06
N GLU A 96 37.49 -20.94 50.29
CA GLU A 96 36.20 -20.88 49.59
C GLU A 96 35.40 -19.64 50.02
N PHE A 97 35.39 -19.34 51.32
CA PHE A 97 34.78 -18.11 51.84
C PHE A 97 35.45 -16.85 51.30
N ASP A 98 36.79 -16.83 51.26
CA ASP A 98 37.55 -15.70 50.72
C ASP A 98 37.35 -15.55 49.21
N ASN A 99 37.16 -16.65 48.46
CA ASN A 99 36.78 -16.61 47.04
C ASN A 99 35.37 -16.06 46.85
N LEU A 100 34.37 -16.55 47.60
CA LEU A 100 33.00 -16.04 47.56
C LEU A 100 32.93 -14.55 47.91
N LYS A 101 33.73 -14.10 48.88
CA LYS A 101 33.83 -12.68 49.24
C LYS A 101 34.46 -11.85 48.12
N ARG A 102 35.47 -12.38 47.42
CA ARG A 102 36.09 -11.74 46.25
C ARG A 102 35.14 -11.62 45.06
N GLU A 103 34.32 -12.65 44.84
CA GLU A 103 33.33 -12.70 43.76
C GLU A 103 32.01 -12.01 44.12
N SER A 104 31.79 -11.71 45.40
CA SER A 104 30.59 -11.02 45.84
C SER A 104 30.52 -9.58 45.30
N ILE A 105 29.38 -9.25 44.70
CA ILE A 105 29.11 -7.91 44.20
C ILE A 105 28.83 -6.99 45.40
N SER A 106 29.82 -6.17 45.77
CA SER A 106 29.67 -5.16 46.81
C SER A 106 29.06 -3.86 46.26
N ARG A 107 28.18 -3.22 47.05
CA ARG A 107 27.75 -1.85 46.80
C ARG A 107 28.85 -0.90 47.29
N LYS A 108 29.38 -0.08 46.38
CA LYS A 108 30.48 0.85 46.64
C LYS A 108 30.02 2.30 46.47
N SER A 109 30.66 3.20 47.20
CA SER A 109 30.42 4.63 47.11
C SER A 109 31.03 5.21 45.83
N ASP A 110 30.43 6.29 45.35
CA ASP A 110 30.97 7.11 44.25
C ASP A 110 32.18 7.91 44.74
N THR A 111 33.39 7.49 44.36
CA THR A 111 34.64 8.07 44.90
C THR A 111 35.58 8.64 43.85
N TYR A 112 35.29 8.47 42.55
CA TYR A 112 36.21 8.83 41.48
C TYR A 112 35.64 9.96 40.62
N ASN A 113 36.53 10.79 40.08
CA ASN A 113 36.20 11.87 39.14
C ASN A 113 36.50 11.49 37.68
N ASP A 114 36.82 10.23 37.42
CA ASP A 114 37.03 9.65 36.10
C ASP A 114 36.43 8.23 36.04
N PHE A 115 35.53 7.99 35.07
CA PHE A 115 34.93 6.67 34.86
C PHE A 115 35.96 5.58 34.56
N ASN A 116 37.14 5.92 34.03
CA ASN A 116 38.21 4.95 33.78
C ASN A 116 38.82 4.36 35.06
N GLN A 117 38.62 5.01 36.21
CA GLN A 117 39.13 4.55 37.51
C GLN A 117 38.26 3.46 38.17
N TYR A 118 37.00 3.30 37.73
CA TYR A 118 36.12 2.23 38.22
C TYR A 118 36.47 0.89 37.55
N THR A 119 37.56 0.26 38.01
CA THR A 119 38.06 -1.00 37.46
C THR A 119 37.81 -2.21 38.35
N GLU A 120 37.48 -1.99 39.62
CA GLU A 120 37.18 -3.08 40.54
C GLU A 120 35.73 -3.57 40.35
N PRO A 121 35.50 -4.89 40.26
CA PRO A 121 34.15 -5.44 40.20
C PRO A 121 33.26 -4.96 41.35
N GLY A 122 32.01 -4.62 41.04
CA GLY A 122 31.05 -4.11 42.02
C GLY A 122 29.93 -3.28 41.40
N ILE A 123 29.01 -2.84 42.26
CA ILE A 123 27.94 -1.91 41.91
C ILE A 123 28.21 -0.56 42.59
N TYR A 124 28.29 0.51 41.81
CA TYR A 124 28.54 1.87 42.28
C TYR A 124 27.31 2.73 42.05
N ASN A 125 26.86 3.42 43.10
CA ASN A 125 25.76 4.40 43.00
C ASN A 125 26.33 5.75 42.61
N ILE A 126 26.22 6.13 41.34
CA ILE A 126 26.77 7.37 40.81
C ILE A 126 25.76 8.50 40.96
N HIS A 127 26.17 9.61 41.56
CA HIS A 127 25.26 10.73 41.81
C HIS A 127 25.18 11.69 40.63
N GLN A 128 26.25 12.43 40.34
CA GLN A 128 26.28 13.41 39.26
C GLN A 128 27.53 13.19 38.41
N ILE A 129 27.36 13.16 37.09
CA ILE A 129 28.45 12.86 36.16
C ILE A 129 28.86 14.07 35.33
N GLY A 130 28.14 15.20 35.36
CA GLY A 130 28.42 16.37 34.50
C GLY A 130 29.90 16.78 34.41
N ASN A 131 30.65 16.79 35.51
CA ASN A 131 32.08 17.17 35.55
C ASN A 131 33.06 15.98 35.58
N ILE A 132 32.57 14.74 35.46
CA ILE A 132 33.40 13.53 35.52
C ILE A 132 34.04 13.26 34.16
N ALA A 133 35.31 12.85 34.15
CA ALA A 133 36.04 12.46 32.94
C ALA A 133 35.61 11.07 32.44
N ASN A 134 35.72 10.83 31.13
CA ASN A 134 35.40 9.55 30.46
C ASN A 134 34.00 8.98 30.74
N LYS A 135 33.08 9.83 31.19
CA LYS A 135 31.68 9.52 31.42
C LYS A 135 30.96 9.14 30.13
N PRO A 136 29.79 8.47 30.23
CA PRO A 136 28.87 8.32 29.12
C PRO A 136 28.53 9.64 28.42
N ASN A 137 28.39 9.57 27.10
CA ASN A 137 27.86 10.68 26.31
C ASN A 137 26.41 10.99 26.71
N THR A 138 25.97 12.23 26.44
CA THR A 138 24.58 12.64 26.62
C THR A 138 23.63 11.77 25.78
N PHE A 139 22.45 11.48 26.30
CA PHE A 139 21.37 10.83 25.54
C PHE A 139 20.30 11.87 25.21
N ARG A 140 20.00 12.04 23.91
CA ARG A 140 19.06 13.08 23.41
C ARG A 140 19.35 14.49 23.98
N GLY A 141 20.64 14.87 24.05
CA GLY A 141 21.08 16.16 24.57
C GLY A 141 21.03 16.32 26.09
N THR A 142 20.55 15.31 26.82
CA THR A 142 20.46 15.32 28.29
C THR A 142 21.60 14.52 28.91
N GLN A 143 22.20 15.05 29.98
CA GLN A 143 23.23 14.34 30.75
C GLN A 143 22.63 13.12 31.45
N LEU A 144 23.37 12.01 31.47
CA LEU A 144 22.94 10.76 32.10
C LEU A 144 23.23 10.77 33.62
N ASP A 145 22.82 11.82 34.33
CA ASP A 145 23.03 11.92 35.79
C ASP A 145 22.19 10.91 36.57
N TRP A 146 22.63 10.62 37.80
CA TRP A 146 22.03 9.67 38.74
C TRP A 146 21.87 8.27 38.16
N GLY A 147 22.84 7.40 38.39
CA GLY A 147 22.86 6.08 37.79
C GLY A 147 23.55 5.01 38.60
N VAL A 148 23.37 3.78 38.16
CA VAL A 148 24.03 2.60 38.73
C VAL A 148 25.09 2.16 37.73
N LEU A 149 26.35 2.20 38.15
CA LEU A 149 27.47 1.63 37.40
C LEU A 149 27.77 0.23 37.91
N THR A 150 27.59 -0.78 37.06
CA THR A 150 28.06 -2.13 37.31
C THR A 150 29.41 -2.30 36.62
N VAL A 151 30.41 -2.73 37.38
CA VAL A 151 31.74 -3.09 36.89
C VAL A 151 31.91 -4.60 37.01
N GLU A 152 32.26 -5.25 35.91
CA GLU A 152 32.50 -6.69 35.83
C GLU A 152 33.93 -6.94 35.33
N SER A 153 34.56 -8.03 35.77
CA SER A 153 35.85 -8.49 35.23
C SER A 153 35.68 -9.83 34.53
N THR A 154 36.31 -10.00 33.37
CA THR A 154 36.37 -11.30 32.68
C THR A 154 37.54 -12.15 33.22
N PRO A 155 37.55 -13.48 32.99
CA PRO A 155 38.70 -14.33 33.34
C PRO A 155 40.02 -13.88 32.71
N GLN A 156 39.96 -13.18 31.57
CA GLN A 156 41.12 -12.62 30.86
C GLN A 156 41.57 -11.25 31.42
N GLY A 157 40.92 -10.74 32.48
CA GLY A 157 41.26 -9.46 33.09
C GLY A 157 40.67 -8.22 32.38
N TYR A 158 39.72 -8.40 31.45
CA TYR A 158 39.02 -7.29 30.83
C TYR A 158 37.98 -6.72 31.77
N ILE A 159 37.77 -5.40 31.69
CA ILE A 159 36.78 -4.70 32.51
C ILE A 159 35.58 -4.34 31.65
N ILE A 160 34.40 -4.64 32.13
CA ILE A 160 33.15 -4.22 31.51
C ILE A 160 32.47 -3.22 32.44
N GLN A 161 32.05 -2.10 31.87
CA GLN A 161 31.24 -1.11 32.57
C GLN A 161 29.86 -1.05 31.94
N THR A 162 28.84 -1.26 32.75
CA THR A 162 27.43 -1.11 32.37
C THR A 162 26.84 -0.03 33.27
N TYR A 163 26.48 1.10 32.69
CA TYR A 163 25.90 2.23 33.42
C TYR A 163 24.43 2.39 33.06
N THR A 164 23.56 2.36 34.05
CA THR A 164 22.11 2.59 33.88
C THR A 164 21.73 3.89 34.56
N ALA A 165 21.33 4.89 33.78
CA ALA A 165 20.81 6.15 34.29
C ALA A 165 19.38 5.96 34.83
N VAL A 166 19.13 6.36 36.07
CA VAL A 166 17.87 6.15 36.78
C VAL A 166 16.74 6.97 36.16
N ILE A 167 16.98 8.26 35.88
CA ILE A 167 15.91 9.15 35.40
C ILE A 167 15.51 8.82 33.97
N LEU A 168 16.50 8.64 33.10
CA LEU A 168 16.27 8.43 31.66
C LEU A 168 16.00 6.97 31.32
N ASN A 169 16.22 6.04 32.26
CA ASN A 169 16.12 4.59 32.06
C ASN A 169 16.92 4.11 30.84
N VAL A 170 18.12 4.70 30.66
CA VAL A 170 19.04 4.38 29.57
C VAL A 170 20.20 3.58 30.12
N THR A 171 20.45 2.42 29.52
CA THR A 171 21.65 1.62 29.81
C THR A 171 22.67 1.81 28.71
N VAL A 172 23.89 2.17 29.09
CA VAL A 172 25.05 2.22 28.21
C VAL A 172 26.11 1.23 28.69
N ARG A 173 26.92 0.71 27.77
CA ARG A 173 27.97 -0.25 28.05
C ARG A 173 29.25 0.12 27.32
N ARG A 174 30.39 -0.14 27.95
CA ARG A 174 31.72 -0.13 27.32
C ARG A 174 32.62 -1.20 27.91
N THR A 175 33.71 -1.49 27.22
CA THR A 175 34.69 -2.50 27.63
C THR A 175 36.10 -1.92 27.60
N ARG A 176 36.91 -2.26 28.60
CA ARG A 176 38.36 -2.09 28.59
C ARG A 176 39.02 -3.42 28.27
N THR A 177 39.80 -3.47 27.20
CA THR A 177 40.75 -4.57 26.98
C THR A 177 42.02 -4.31 27.80
N GLU A 178 43.16 -4.94 27.45
CA GLU A 178 44.41 -4.83 28.21
C GLU A 178 44.87 -3.38 28.45
N SER A 179 44.62 -2.45 27.53
CA SER A 179 45.14 -1.08 27.62
C SER A 179 44.18 0.03 27.17
N LYS A 180 43.01 -0.29 26.59
CA LYS A 180 42.15 0.71 25.96
C LYS A 180 40.66 0.50 26.26
N TRP A 181 39.98 1.60 26.59
CA TRP A 181 38.53 1.66 26.69
C TRP A 181 37.89 1.83 25.31
N SER A 182 36.81 1.09 25.05
CA SER A 182 35.90 1.38 23.94
C SER A 182 35.05 2.62 24.24
N ASP A 183 34.45 3.18 23.20
CA ASP A 183 33.39 4.18 23.38
C ASP A 183 32.18 3.57 24.11
N TRP A 184 31.44 4.43 24.79
CA TRP A 184 30.14 4.08 25.38
C TRP A 184 29.12 3.81 24.28
N ARG A 185 28.39 2.70 24.39
CA ARG A 185 27.32 2.31 23.46
C ARG A 185 26.03 2.08 24.23
N THR A 186 24.92 2.63 23.74
CA THR A 186 23.59 2.37 24.29
C THR A 186 23.20 0.93 24.04
N LEU A 187 22.81 0.21 25.11
CA LEU A 187 22.17 -1.09 24.98
C LEU A 187 20.72 -0.88 24.57
N LEU A 188 20.24 -1.70 23.64
CA LEU A 188 18.87 -1.56 23.16
C LEU A 188 17.89 -1.86 24.31
N THR A 189 17.23 -0.83 24.86
CA THR A 189 16.09 -0.99 25.77
C THR A 189 14.79 -1.17 24.96
N GLU A 190 13.69 -1.56 25.61
CA GLU A 190 12.35 -1.68 25.00
C GLU A 190 11.88 -0.38 24.31
N TYR A 191 12.55 0.76 24.58
CA TYR A 191 12.34 2.09 24.02
C TYR A 191 13.24 2.44 22.81
N THR A 192 13.75 1.44 22.09
CA THR A 192 14.65 1.68 20.94
C THR A 192 13.98 1.98 19.62
N PHE A 193 12.64 1.99 19.57
CA PHE A 193 11.96 2.88 18.64
C PHE A 193 12.08 4.30 19.19
N GLN A 194 13.10 5.02 18.71
CA GLN A 194 13.26 6.44 19.01
C GLN A 194 11.99 7.18 18.59
N ASP A 195 11.43 8.02 19.48
CA ASP A 195 10.31 8.88 19.08
C ASP A 195 10.74 9.69 17.86
N PRO A 196 9.91 9.75 16.80
CA PRO A 196 10.27 10.46 15.60
C PRO A 196 10.55 11.93 15.92
N VAL A 197 11.65 12.45 15.40
CA VAL A 197 12.06 13.85 15.60
C VAL A 197 11.11 14.77 14.85
N TYR A 198 10.52 15.73 15.56
CA TYR A 198 9.66 16.76 14.95
C TYR A 198 10.47 17.64 13.98
N VAL A 199 9.98 17.79 12.75
CA VAL A 199 10.54 18.68 11.73
C VAL A 199 9.68 19.93 11.64
N ALA A 200 10.26 21.09 11.98
CA ALA A 200 9.55 22.36 12.04
C ALA A 200 9.03 22.87 10.67
N PRO A 201 7.99 23.71 10.62
CA PRO A 201 7.57 24.40 9.39
C PRO A 201 8.71 25.23 8.79
N ASN A 202 8.63 25.51 7.49
CA ASN A 202 9.68 26.16 6.69
C ASN A 202 11.02 25.40 6.59
N SER A 203 11.13 24.19 7.14
CA SER A 203 12.33 23.36 6.99
C SER A 203 12.49 22.86 5.55
N ASP A 204 13.75 22.64 5.16
CA ASP A 204 14.09 21.96 3.91
C ASP A 204 14.43 20.49 4.18
N LEU A 205 13.69 19.55 3.58
CA LEU A 205 13.95 18.11 3.73
C LEU A 205 15.31 17.67 3.17
N ASN A 206 15.95 18.47 2.31
CA ASN A 206 17.32 18.21 1.87
C ASN A 206 18.36 18.34 2.99
N SER A 207 18.03 19.08 4.06
CA SER A 207 18.90 19.26 5.24
C SER A 207 18.81 18.09 6.23
N ILE A 208 17.80 17.23 6.10
CA ILE A 208 17.56 16.11 7.03
C ILE A 208 18.35 14.89 6.56
N THR A 209 19.63 14.84 6.96
CA THR A 209 20.61 13.87 6.46
C THR A 209 21.05 12.84 7.48
N ILE A 210 20.73 13.07 8.76
CA ILE A 210 21.11 12.18 9.87
C ILE A 210 20.16 10.96 9.88
N PRO A 211 20.66 9.72 9.92
CA PRO A 211 19.82 8.55 10.02
C PRO A 211 18.91 8.56 11.25
N GLY A 212 17.63 8.21 11.06
CA GLY A 212 16.62 8.24 12.10
C GLY A 212 15.20 8.39 11.53
N ASP A 213 14.23 8.39 12.43
CA ASP A 213 12.83 8.66 12.11
C ASP A 213 12.45 10.09 12.50
N TYR A 214 11.68 10.74 11.64
CA TYR A 214 11.25 12.12 11.73
C TYR A 214 9.77 12.24 11.41
N MET A 215 9.12 13.32 11.84
CA MET A 215 7.70 13.56 11.53
C MET A 215 7.35 15.04 11.48
N ASN A 216 6.29 15.36 10.75
CA ASN A 216 5.52 16.58 10.93
C ASN A 216 4.02 16.22 10.92
N PRO A 217 3.23 16.62 11.93
CA PRO A 217 1.86 16.16 12.11
C PRO A 217 0.79 17.02 11.39
N ALA A 218 1.15 18.12 10.71
CA ALA A 218 0.18 19.10 10.21
C ALA A 218 0.38 19.47 8.73
N ASN A 219 -0.62 19.21 7.88
CA ASN A 219 -0.59 19.61 6.46
C ASN A 219 -0.27 21.10 6.25
N ALA A 220 -0.80 21.97 7.11
CA ALA A 220 -0.56 23.41 7.04
C ALA A 220 0.92 23.77 7.26
N GLU A 221 1.63 23.03 8.13
CA GLU A 221 3.06 23.21 8.34
C GLU A 221 3.86 22.65 7.17
N VAL A 222 3.53 21.44 6.71
CA VAL A 222 4.23 20.78 5.58
C VAL A 222 4.11 21.57 4.29
N ALA A 223 2.99 22.26 4.08
CA ALA A 223 2.80 23.16 2.94
C ALA A 223 3.81 24.32 2.89
N THR A 224 4.44 24.67 4.01
CA THR A 224 5.50 25.70 4.08
C THR A 224 6.91 25.14 3.90
N MET A 225 7.06 23.81 3.95
CA MET A 225 8.36 23.13 3.89
C MET A 225 8.83 23.00 2.44
N SER A 226 10.15 22.93 2.25
CA SER A 226 10.76 22.74 0.92
C SER A 226 11.21 21.30 0.72
N ASN A 227 11.26 20.86 -0.54
CA ASN A 227 11.67 19.53 -0.96
C ASN A 227 10.84 18.38 -0.36
N THR A 228 9.56 18.62 -0.07
CA THR A 228 8.57 17.58 0.22
C THR A 228 7.95 17.07 -1.09
N PRO A 229 7.55 15.78 -1.16
CA PRO A 229 6.85 15.24 -2.34
C PRO A 229 5.36 15.65 -2.40
N THR A 230 4.77 16.03 -1.26
CA THR A 230 3.35 16.41 -1.10
C THR A 230 3.21 17.33 0.12
N PRO A 231 2.25 18.28 0.16
CA PRO A 231 2.00 19.16 1.30
C PRO A 231 1.19 18.47 2.43
N GLU A 232 1.43 17.17 2.67
CA GLU A 232 0.70 16.37 3.65
C GLU A 232 1.59 16.03 4.86
N ALA A 233 1.00 15.99 6.05
CA ALA A 233 1.63 15.49 7.27
C ALA A 233 2.23 14.09 7.04
N PHE A 234 3.37 13.84 7.66
CA PHE A 234 4.21 12.72 7.27
C PHE A 234 5.03 12.11 8.40
N SER A 235 5.45 10.87 8.17
CA SER A 235 6.63 10.28 8.78
C SER A 235 7.74 10.14 7.72
N LEU A 236 8.98 10.35 8.12
CA LEU A 236 10.16 10.29 7.28
C LEU A 236 11.20 9.39 7.95
N SER A 237 11.61 8.33 7.26
CA SER A 237 12.76 7.52 7.69
C SER A 237 13.98 7.88 6.83
N VAL A 238 15.11 8.12 7.48
CA VAL A 238 16.39 8.47 6.84
C VAL A 238 17.40 7.36 7.11
N TYR A 239 18.05 6.86 6.06
CA TYR A 239 19.05 5.79 6.15
C TYR A 239 20.37 6.24 5.51
N GLN A 240 21.48 5.78 6.10
CA GLN A 240 22.82 5.94 5.52
C GLN A 240 23.14 4.76 4.60
N HIS A 241 23.58 5.05 3.37
CA HIS A 241 24.33 4.11 2.51
C HIS A 241 25.58 4.82 1.96
N ALA A 242 26.03 4.55 0.72
CA ALA A 242 27.03 5.38 0.03
C ALA A 242 26.62 6.86 -0.17
N GLY A 243 25.43 7.24 0.31
CA GLY A 243 24.80 8.54 0.30
C GLY A 243 23.66 8.52 1.34
N ILE A 244 22.55 9.20 1.08
CA ILE A 244 21.41 9.26 2.01
C ILE A 244 20.15 8.74 1.31
N HIS A 245 19.41 7.85 1.95
CA HIS A 245 18.10 7.40 1.47
C HIS A 245 16.99 7.95 2.35
N GLN A 246 15.99 8.56 1.74
CA GLN A 246 14.80 9.06 2.44
C GLN A 246 13.56 8.31 1.99
N VAL A 247 12.73 7.90 2.96
CA VAL A 247 11.43 7.28 2.75
C VAL A 247 10.36 8.14 3.44
N PHE A 248 9.54 8.82 2.65
CA PHE A 248 8.45 9.68 3.10
C PHE A 248 7.13 8.92 3.04
N ARG A 249 6.34 8.94 4.11
CA ARG A 249 5.02 8.27 4.18
C ARG A 249 4.01 9.27 4.71
N VAL A 250 2.90 9.47 3.98
CA VAL A 250 1.83 10.36 4.43
C VAL A 250 1.05 9.76 5.60
N PHE A 251 0.46 10.62 6.42
CA PHE A 251 -0.31 10.22 7.60
C PHE A 251 -1.70 9.64 7.28
N SER A 252 -2.25 9.95 6.10
CA SER A 252 -3.68 9.80 5.85
C SER A 252 -4.15 8.36 5.97
N PRO A 253 -5.18 8.05 6.77
CA PRO A 253 -5.70 6.68 6.89
C PRO A 253 -6.36 6.18 5.59
N HIS A 254 -6.68 7.10 4.68
CA HIS A 254 -7.26 6.80 3.37
C HIS A 254 -6.24 6.86 2.23
N SER A 255 -4.98 7.20 2.54
CA SER A 255 -3.90 7.27 1.56
C SER A 255 -2.58 6.89 2.23
N ASN A 256 -2.10 5.68 1.99
CA ASN A 256 -0.84 5.15 2.49
C ASN A 256 0.31 5.39 1.51
N LYS A 257 0.30 6.52 0.78
CA LYS A 257 1.29 6.78 -0.26
C LYS A 257 2.68 6.91 0.33
N VAL A 258 3.65 6.33 -0.38
CA VAL A 258 5.06 6.32 0.00
C VAL A 258 5.88 6.93 -1.12
N TRP A 259 6.85 7.76 -0.78
CA TRP A 259 7.86 8.27 -1.70
C TRP A 259 9.25 7.91 -1.22
N LYS A 260 10.15 7.69 -2.17
CA LYS A 260 11.55 7.37 -1.90
C LYS A 260 12.46 8.25 -2.74
N ARG A 261 13.58 8.67 -2.19
CA ARG A 261 14.64 9.35 -2.95
C ARG A 261 16.01 9.05 -2.36
N ASN A 262 17.04 9.28 -3.16
CA ASN A 262 18.43 9.13 -2.76
C ASN A 262 19.19 10.44 -2.95
N TYR A 263 20.15 10.69 -2.08
CA TYR A 263 21.23 11.64 -2.28
C TYR A 263 22.53 10.88 -2.49
N TYR A 264 23.35 11.32 -3.44
CA TYR A 264 24.72 10.82 -3.60
C TYR A 264 25.70 12.00 -3.59
N TYR A 265 26.78 11.85 -2.82
CA TYR A 265 27.80 12.89 -2.67
C TYR A 265 28.40 13.26 -4.04
N GLY A 266 28.37 14.56 -4.38
CA GLY A 266 28.85 15.07 -5.66
C GLY A 266 27.86 14.99 -6.82
N VAL A 267 26.70 14.33 -6.66
CA VAL A 267 25.62 14.29 -7.66
C VAL A 267 24.40 15.08 -7.21
N GLY A 268 24.05 15.02 -5.92
CA GLY A 268 22.89 15.71 -5.37
C GLY A 268 21.71 14.79 -5.07
N TRP A 269 20.54 15.39 -4.82
CA TRP A 269 19.29 14.69 -4.54
C TRP A 269 18.61 14.24 -5.83
N SER A 270 18.12 13.00 -5.86
CA SER A 270 17.17 12.56 -6.88
C SER A 270 15.81 13.20 -6.66
N GLN A 271 14.99 13.23 -7.71
CA GLN A 271 13.56 13.44 -7.56
C GLN A 271 12.94 12.38 -6.62
N TRP A 272 11.82 12.75 -6.01
CA TRP A 272 11.00 11.81 -5.25
C TRP A 272 10.29 10.83 -6.19
N LEU A 273 10.47 9.54 -5.95
CA LEU A 273 9.78 8.46 -6.65
C LEU A 273 8.62 7.96 -5.80
N ARG A 274 7.40 8.09 -6.31
CA ARG A 274 6.21 7.51 -5.67
C ARG A 274 6.24 6.00 -5.81
N VAL A 275 6.03 5.29 -4.70
CA VAL A 275 5.80 3.84 -4.68
C VAL A 275 4.32 3.61 -4.95
N LEU A 276 4.03 2.82 -5.98
CA LEU A 276 2.66 2.44 -6.33
C LEU A 276 2.19 1.28 -5.44
N ASP A 277 0.90 1.29 -5.10
CA ASP A 277 0.25 0.23 -4.34
C ASP A 277 -0.77 -0.56 -5.18
N GLU A 278 -1.48 -1.50 -4.55
CA GLU A 278 -2.51 -2.31 -5.20
C GLU A 278 -3.72 -1.49 -5.66
N ASN A 279 -4.03 -0.37 -4.97
CA ASN A 279 -5.12 0.51 -5.37
C ASN A 279 -4.76 1.25 -6.66
N ASP A 280 -3.53 1.78 -6.77
CA ASP A 280 -3.03 2.40 -8.00
C ASP A 280 -3.11 1.42 -9.19
N TYR A 281 -2.74 0.16 -8.96
CA TYR A 281 -2.82 -0.88 -9.99
C TYR A 281 -4.26 -1.25 -10.34
N SER A 282 -5.15 -1.30 -9.36
CA SER A 282 -6.57 -1.60 -9.54
C SER A 282 -7.29 -0.49 -10.30
N GLU A 283 -7.01 0.78 -9.99
CA GLU A 283 -7.52 1.94 -10.73
C GLU A 283 -7.04 1.92 -12.19
N LEU A 284 -5.77 1.59 -12.43
CA LEU A 284 -5.25 1.46 -13.80
C LEU A 284 -5.97 0.35 -14.57
N LYS A 285 -6.17 -0.82 -13.96
CA LYS A 285 -6.96 -1.91 -14.57
C LYS A 285 -8.39 -1.46 -14.88
N GLN A 286 -9.03 -0.79 -13.92
CA GLN A 286 -10.40 -0.30 -14.07
C GLN A 286 -10.51 0.69 -15.22
N SER A 287 -9.53 1.58 -15.41
CA SER A 287 -9.50 2.51 -16.54
C SER A 287 -9.53 1.81 -17.90
N GLY A 288 -8.85 0.65 -18.02
CA GLY A 288 -8.88 -0.18 -19.22
C GLY A 288 -10.26 -0.82 -19.46
N VAL A 289 -10.93 -1.27 -18.39
CA VAL A 289 -12.31 -1.79 -18.46
C VAL A 289 -13.28 -0.68 -18.88
N ASP A 290 -13.16 0.50 -18.28
CA ASP A 290 -14.01 1.66 -18.61
C ASP A 290 -13.82 2.10 -20.07
N ALA A 291 -12.60 2.07 -20.59
CA ALA A 291 -12.32 2.35 -21.99
C ALA A 291 -13.02 1.34 -22.92
N LYS A 292 -12.95 0.04 -22.62
CA LYS A 292 -13.66 -1.00 -23.38
C LYS A 292 -15.17 -0.82 -23.30
N ASN A 293 -15.72 -0.52 -22.12
CA ASN A 293 -17.15 -0.24 -21.93
C ASN A 293 -17.62 0.92 -22.82
N ARG A 294 -16.85 2.01 -22.90
CA ARG A 294 -17.17 3.17 -23.76
C ARG A 294 -17.22 2.77 -25.24
N ILE A 295 -16.23 2.01 -25.72
CA ILE A 295 -16.19 1.52 -27.10
C ILE A 295 -17.37 0.57 -27.38
N ALA A 296 -17.62 -0.38 -26.49
CA ALA A 296 -18.74 -1.31 -26.60
C ALA A 296 -20.09 -0.56 -26.63
N GLY A 297 -20.27 0.44 -25.77
CA GLY A 297 -21.45 1.30 -25.78
C GLY A 297 -21.66 2.03 -27.11
N ALA A 298 -20.58 2.59 -27.69
CA ALA A 298 -20.63 3.24 -29.00
C ALA A 298 -20.97 2.26 -30.14
N LEU A 299 -20.42 1.04 -30.11
CA LEU A 299 -20.73 -0.02 -31.07
C LEU A 299 -22.19 -0.46 -30.99
N ASN A 300 -22.68 -0.72 -29.77
CA ASN A 300 -24.08 -1.09 -29.54
C ASN A 300 -25.03 0.03 -30.02
N ALA A 301 -24.67 1.30 -29.82
CA ALA A 301 -25.43 2.44 -30.32
C ALA A 301 -25.46 2.53 -31.87
N LYS A 302 -24.53 1.86 -32.55
CA LYS A 302 -24.51 1.70 -34.02
C LYS A 302 -25.08 0.35 -34.49
N GLY A 303 -25.69 -0.41 -33.59
CA GLY A 303 -26.33 -1.70 -33.90
C GLY A 303 -25.35 -2.86 -34.01
N VAL A 304 -24.10 -2.72 -33.56
CA VAL A 304 -23.10 -3.80 -33.54
C VAL A 304 -22.95 -4.34 -32.11
N PRO A 305 -23.34 -5.60 -31.82
CA PRO A 305 -23.25 -6.17 -30.47
C PRO A 305 -21.82 -6.25 -29.93
N ALA A 306 -21.55 -5.55 -28.83
CA ALA A 306 -20.24 -5.51 -28.17
C ALA A 306 -20.34 -5.50 -26.64
N SER A 307 -19.29 -5.96 -25.95
CA SER A 307 -19.19 -5.90 -24.49
C SER A 307 -17.76 -5.60 -24.03
N ALA A 308 -17.58 -5.23 -22.77
CA ALA A 308 -16.23 -5.04 -22.20
C ALA A 308 -15.43 -6.34 -22.01
N ASN A 309 -16.06 -7.50 -22.17
CA ASN A 309 -15.34 -8.78 -22.20
C ASN A 309 -14.62 -8.99 -23.54
N ASP A 310 -15.01 -8.28 -24.59
CA ASP A 310 -14.29 -8.30 -25.86
C ASP A 310 -12.89 -7.67 -25.65
N ASP A 311 -11.85 -8.30 -26.22
CA ASP A 311 -10.52 -7.69 -26.26
C ASP A 311 -10.47 -6.53 -27.28
N PHE A 312 -9.39 -5.75 -27.25
CA PHE A 312 -9.27 -4.58 -28.14
C PHE A 312 -9.26 -4.97 -29.62
N ALA A 313 -8.73 -6.15 -29.97
CA ALA A 313 -8.72 -6.63 -31.36
C ALA A 313 -10.13 -6.97 -31.85
N THR A 314 -10.93 -7.61 -31.00
CA THR A 314 -12.33 -7.95 -31.26
C THR A 314 -13.18 -6.68 -31.38
N LEU A 315 -13.01 -5.72 -30.47
CA LEU A 315 -13.68 -4.42 -30.56
C LEU A 315 -13.30 -3.68 -31.84
N ALA A 316 -12.03 -3.70 -32.24
CA ALA A 316 -11.58 -3.09 -33.50
C ALA A 316 -12.21 -3.77 -34.73
N ALA A 317 -12.29 -5.10 -34.75
CA ALA A 317 -12.97 -5.82 -35.84
C ALA A 317 -14.46 -5.48 -35.92
N LYS A 318 -15.13 -5.29 -34.77
CA LYS A 318 -16.53 -4.87 -34.69
C LYS A 318 -16.76 -3.45 -35.20
N ILE A 319 -15.79 -2.54 -35.07
CA ILE A 319 -15.88 -1.19 -35.67
C ILE A 319 -16.04 -1.28 -37.19
N SER A 320 -15.36 -2.23 -37.85
CA SER A 320 -15.51 -2.45 -39.30
C SER A 320 -16.88 -2.98 -39.72
N GLN A 321 -17.70 -3.46 -38.77
CA GLN A 321 -19.08 -3.91 -39.03
C GLN A 321 -20.10 -2.75 -38.98
N ILE A 322 -19.68 -1.55 -38.54
CA ILE A 322 -20.55 -0.38 -38.55
C ILE A 322 -20.91 -0.04 -40.00
N LYS A 323 -22.20 -0.18 -40.33
CA LYS A 323 -22.75 0.24 -41.62
C LYS A 323 -22.65 1.77 -41.73
N THR A 324 -21.77 2.26 -42.59
CA THR A 324 -21.58 3.69 -42.91
C THR A 324 -22.46 4.16 -44.07
N GLU A 325 -23.47 3.34 -44.43
CA GLU A 325 -24.30 3.52 -45.61
C GLU A 325 -24.90 4.94 -45.64
N LEU A 326 -24.43 5.77 -46.59
CA LEU A 326 -25.25 6.87 -47.12
C LEU A 326 -26.53 6.20 -47.63
N SER A 327 -27.68 6.54 -47.06
CA SER A 327 -28.93 5.95 -47.50
C SER A 327 -29.18 6.36 -48.95
N LEU A 328 -29.02 5.41 -49.87
CA LEU A 328 -29.45 5.55 -51.26
C LEU A 328 -30.98 5.64 -51.22
N VAL A 329 -31.53 6.85 -51.31
CA VAL A 329 -32.98 7.05 -51.44
C VAL A 329 -33.30 6.92 -52.92
N ASP A 330 -33.75 5.74 -53.35
CA ASP A 330 -34.24 5.52 -54.71
C ASP A 330 -35.56 6.28 -54.91
N SER A 331 -35.45 7.57 -55.24
CA SER A 331 -36.59 8.37 -55.68
C SER A 331 -36.64 8.33 -57.20
N LYS A 332 -37.32 7.31 -57.73
CA LYS A 332 -37.51 7.14 -59.16
C LYS A 332 -38.41 8.26 -59.72
N ILE A 333 -37.86 9.11 -60.58
CA ILE A 333 -38.64 10.11 -61.32
C ILE A 333 -38.70 9.67 -62.78
N SER A 334 -39.89 9.27 -63.24
CA SER A 334 -40.18 9.00 -64.65
C SER A 334 -40.81 10.21 -65.30
N TRP A 335 -40.40 10.52 -66.53
CA TRP A 335 -40.91 11.66 -67.27
C TRP A 335 -40.96 11.38 -68.78
N SER A 336 -41.97 11.97 -69.44
CA SER A 336 -42.09 12.04 -70.90
C SER A 336 -42.60 13.42 -71.30
N ASN A 337 -42.01 14.00 -72.34
CA ASN A 337 -42.54 15.22 -72.96
C ASN A 337 -42.31 15.14 -74.47
N THR A 338 -43.34 15.52 -75.21
CA THR A 338 -43.35 15.63 -76.67
C THR A 338 -43.63 17.07 -77.03
N HIS A 339 -42.76 17.69 -77.81
CA HIS A 339 -43.04 18.98 -78.43
C HIS A 339 -42.95 18.86 -79.95
N SER A 340 -43.88 19.51 -80.66
CA SER A 340 -43.96 19.51 -82.12
C SER A 340 -44.30 20.90 -82.65
N PRO A 341 -43.33 21.83 -82.68
CA PRO A 341 -43.56 23.17 -83.21
C PRO A 341 -43.76 23.13 -84.72
N SER A 342 -44.68 23.95 -85.23
CA SER A 342 -44.81 24.26 -86.66
C SER A 342 -44.11 25.60 -86.94
N MET A 343 -43.44 25.73 -88.08
CA MET A 343 -42.54 26.85 -88.36
C MET A 343 -42.75 27.51 -89.72
N TYR A 344 -42.25 28.74 -89.89
CA TYR A 344 -42.29 29.51 -91.13
C TYR A 344 -40.89 30.02 -91.51
N GLY A 345 -40.64 30.24 -92.79
CA GLY A 345 -39.31 30.35 -93.41
C GLY A 345 -38.38 31.52 -93.04
N ASP A 346 -38.83 32.46 -92.21
CA ASP A 346 -38.10 33.71 -91.94
C ASP A 346 -37.26 33.67 -90.65
N ASP A 347 -37.38 32.61 -89.85
CA ASP A 347 -36.67 32.49 -88.58
C ASP A 347 -35.18 32.17 -88.80
N LYS A 348 -34.25 33.05 -88.43
CA LYS A 348 -32.80 32.75 -88.58
C LYS A 348 -32.32 31.59 -87.71
N LYS A 349 -33.03 31.31 -86.61
CA LYS A 349 -32.74 30.26 -85.63
C LYS A 349 -33.95 30.08 -84.73
N VAL A 350 -34.43 28.85 -84.56
CA VAL A 350 -35.40 28.53 -83.51
C VAL A 350 -34.71 27.82 -82.38
N VAL A 351 -35.00 28.27 -81.16
CA VAL A 351 -34.45 27.73 -79.92
C VAL A 351 -35.58 27.26 -79.05
N TYR A 352 -35.55 25.99 -78.66
CA TYR A 352 -36.39 25.45 -77.62
C TYR A 352 -35.53 25.13 -76.41
N ASP A 353 -35.94 25.57 -75.22
CA ASP A 353 -35.19 25.38 -73.98
C ASP A 353 -36.16 24.99 -72.86
N TYR A 354 -36.07 23.74 -72.40
CA TYR A 354 -37.10 23.13 -71.56
C TYR A 354 -36.53 22.54 -70.27
N VAL A 355 -37.22 22.78 -69.15
CA VAL A 355 -36.87 22.23 -67.84
C VAL A 355 -37.47 20.83 -67.71
N VAL A 356 -36.60 19.83 -67.64
CA VAL A 356 -36.95 18.42 -67.48
C VAL A 356 -37.31 18.10 -66.04
N ALA A 357 -36.42 18.48 -65.11
CA ALA A 357 -36.53 18.12 -63.71
C ALA A 357 -35.77 19.13 -62.85
N THR A 358 -36.21 19.28 -61.61
CA THR A 358 -35.45 19.97 -60.57
C THR A 358 -34.67 18.92 -59.78
N MET A 359 -33.35 19.00 -59.80
CA MET A 359 -32.45 18.14 -59.05
C MET A 359 -32.21 18.76 -57.67
N PRO A 360 -32.59 18.13 -56.54
CA PRO A 360 -32.66 18.77 -55.23
C PRO A 360 -31.32 19.23 -54.62
N ASN A 361 -30.19 18.62 -55.03
CA ASN A 361 -28.82 19.14 -54.88
C ASN A 361 -27.84 18.13 -55.50
N MET A 362 -26.69 18.61 -55.99
CA MET A 362 -25.69 17.80 -56.71
C MET A 362 -24.78 16.95 -55.79
N LYS A 363 -25.19 16.73 -54.53
CA LYS A 363 -24.41 15.91 -53.58
C LYS A 363 -24.63 14.40 -53.76
N ASN A 364 -25.73 14.04 -54.42
CA ASN A 364 -26.14 12.68 -54.68
C ASN A 364 -25.72 12.26 -56.09
N ALA A 365 -25.51 10.98 -56.33
CA ALA A 365 -25.34 10.48 -57.68
C ALA A 365 -26.70 10.43 -58.39
N PHE A 366 -26.71 10.62 -59.71
CA PHE A 366 -27.95 10.65 -60.50
C PHE A 366 -27.76 9.83 -61.75
N VAL A 367 -28.47 8.71 -61.86
CA VAL A 367 -28.50 7.91 -63.08
C VAL A 367 -29.64 8.41 -63.95
N PHE A 368 -29.33 8.81 -65.17
CA PHE A 368 -30.30 8.96 -66.24
C PHE A 368 -30.32 7.64 -67.01
N ASP A 369 -31.49 7.04 -67.15
CA ASP A 369 -31.70 5.93 -68.08
C ASP A 369 -32.87 6.30 -68.99
N GLY A 370 -32.56 6.60 -70.24
CA GLY A 370 -33.53 7.22 -71.12
C GLY A 370 -33.01 7.50 -72.52
N SER A 371 -33.93 7.71 -73.46
CA SER A 371 -33.63 8.08 -74.84
C SER A 371 -34.14 9.49 -75.11
N ILE A 372 -33.30 10.31 -75.73
CA ILE A 372 -33.69 11.56 -76.38
C ILE A 372 -33.62 11.29 -77.89
N TRP A 373 -34.73 11.43 -78.59
CA TRP A 373 -34.74 11.28 -80.05
C TRP A 373 -35.28 12.53 -80.75
N PHE A 374 -34.82 12.67 -81.98
CA PHE A 374 -35.24 13.72 -82.91
C PHE A 374 -35.92 13.05 -84.10
N ASP A 375 -37.22 13.26 -84.25
CA ASP A 375 -37.94 12.89 -85.47
C ASP A 375 -38.30 14.16 -86.23
N ASN A 376 -37.66 14.30 -87.38
CA ASN A 376 -38.00 15.30 -88.38
C ASN A 376 -38.89 14.62 -89.42
N GLY A 377 -40.20 14.82 -89.27
CA GLY A 377 -41.18 14.35 -90.24
C GLY A 377 -40.89 14.92 -91.62
N LYS A 378 -40.83 14.03 -92.64
CA LYS A 378 -40.46 14.30 -94.05
C LYS A 378 -40.62 15.76 -94.50
N THR A 379 -39.51 16.47 -94.65
CA THR A 379 -39.39 17.58 -95.59
C THR A 379 -38.36 17.21 -96.65
N ASN A 380 -38.71 17.40 -97.93
CA ASN A 380 -37.93 17.04 -99.10
C ASN A 380 -36.42 17.30 -98.94
N SER A 381 -35.64 16.22 -99.09
CA SER A 381 -34.22 16.04 -99.48
C SER A 381 -33.11 17.05 -99.15
N ASP A 382 -33.35 18.20 -98.53
CA ASP A 382 -32.35 19.25 -98.40
C ASP A 382 -31.92 19.48 -96.94
N VAL A 383 -30.61 19.59 -96.78
CA VAL A 383 -29.82 19.48 -95.56
C VAL A 383 -30.14 20.62 -94.58
N SER A 384 -30.98 20.38 -93.58
CA SER A 384 -31.21 21.32 -92.46
C SER A 384 -30.49 20.83 -91.22
N GLY A 385 -29.70 21.71 -90.59
CA GLY A 385 -28.91 21.39 -89.40
C GLY A 385 -29.71 21.59 -88.12
N GLY A 386 -29.86 20.54 -87.33
CA GLY A 386 -30.41 20.60 -85.97
C GLY A 386 -29.37 20.17 -84.93
N ASN A 387 -29.33 20.86 -83.80
CA ASN A 387 -28.48 20.48 -82.65
C ASN A 387 -29.33 20.35 -81.38
N ALA A 388 -29.15 19.26 -80.63
CA ALA A 388 -29.76 19.05 -79.32
C ALA A 388 -28.68 18.88 -78.25
N ARG A 389 -28.86 19.50 -77.08
CA ARG A 389 -27.94 19.39 -75.95
C ARG A 389 -28.67 19.37 -74.61
N ALA A 390 -28.17 18.56 -73.67
CA ALA A 390 -28.62 18.61 -72.28
C ALA A 390 -27.56 19.27 -71.41
N TYR A 391 -28.03 20.06 -70.45
CA TYR A 391 -27.19 20.79 -69.53
C TYR A 391 -27.90 20.97 -68.19
N LEU A 392 -27.11 21.20 -67.14
CA LEU A 392 -27.61 21.64 -65.85
C LEU A 392 -27.54 23.16 -65.77
N GLU A 393 -28.52 23.78 -65.12
CA GLU A 393 -28.51 25.20 -64.79
C GLU A 393 -28.59 25.33 -63.26
N ASP A 394 -27.61 25.98 -62.65
CA ASP A 394 -27.65 26.26 -61.21
C ASP A 394 -28.59 27.43 -60.88
N TRP A 395 -28.79 27.68 -59.59
CA TRP A 395 -29.65 28.78 -59.12
C TRP A 395 -29.13 30.19 -59.47
N ASN A 396 -27.87 30.30 -59.88
CA ASN A 396 -27.25 31.55 -60.33
C ASN A 396 -27.30 31.70 -61.87
N GLY A 397 -27.98 30.80 -62.57
CA GLY A 397 -28.09 30.78 -64.04
C GLY A 397 -26.83 30.30 -64.75
N LYS A 398 -25.85 29.74 -64.03
CA LYS A 398 -24.65 29.17 -64.62
C LYS A 398 -24.98 27.79 -65.18
N THR A 399 -24.50 27.51 -66.39
CA THR A 399 -24.79 26.26 -67.09
C THR A 399 -23.61 25.31 -67.10
N CYS A 400 -23.85 24.02 -66.84
CA CYS A 400 -22.88 22.93 -66.99
C CYS A 400 -23.36 21.98 -68.08
N GLU A 401 -22.63 21.93 -69.20
CA GLU A 401 -22.98 21.06 -70.32
C GLU A 401 -22.71 19.60 -69.98
N ILE A 402 -23.75 18.76 -70.09
CA ILE A 402 -23.69 17.34 -69.76
C ILE A 402 -23.21 16.57 -71.00
N ASN A 403 -23.82 16.86 -72.18
CA ASN A 403 -23.44 16.27 -73.46
C ASN A 403 -24.04 16.99 -74.67
N GLY A 404 -23.38 16.89 -75.82
CA GLY A 404 -23.96 17.16 -77.15
C GLY A 404 -24.68 15.91 -77.65
N ILE A 405 -26.00 15.99 -77.81
CA ILE A 405 -26.89 14.82 -77.93
C ILE A 405 -27.11 14.39 -79.39
N GLY A 406 -26.63 15.20 -80.34
CA GLY A 406 -26.56 14.82 -81.74
C GLY A 406 -26.57 16.04 -82.66
N HIS A 407 -25.95 15.89 -83.82
CA HIS A 407 -26.02 16.82 -84.94
C HIS A 407 -26.55 16.04 -86.14
N SER A 408 -27.75 16.38 -86.62
CA SER A 408 -28.29 15.77 -87.83
C SER A 408 -28.36 16.82 -88.94
N THR A 409 -27.81 16.45 -90.09
CA THR A 409 -27.89 17.21 -91.35
C THR A 409 -28.93 16.61 -92.30
N THR A 410 -29.33 15.35 -92.11
CA THR A 410 -30.28 14.58 -92.92
C THR A 410 -30.83 13.42 -92.09
N TRP A 411 -32.07 13.00 -92.38
CA TRP A 411 -32.83 11.89 -91.76
C TRP A 411 -31.98 10.91 -90.93
N GLY A 412 -32.15 10.90 -89.61
CA GLY A 412 -31.40 9.99 -88.73
C GLY A 412 -31.97 9.95 -87.32
N TYR A 413 -32.33 8.74 -86.88
CA TYR A 413 -32.68 8.45 -85.48
C TYR A 413 -31.38 8.37 -84.67
N ASN A 414 -31.09 9.40 -83.87
CA ASN A 414 -30.04 9.29 -82.87
C ASN A 414 -30.69 8.91 -81.54
N TYR A 415 -30.42 7.69 -81.06
CA TYR A 415 -30.73 7.30 -79.68
C TYR A 415 -29.47 7.52 -78.86
N ALA A 416 -29.56 8.39 -77.85
CA ALA A 416 -28.53 8.53 -76.84
C ALA A 416 -29.07 8.02 -75.51
N THR A 417 -28.71 6.79 -75.13
CA THR A 417 -28.85 6.32 -73.75
C THR A 417 -27.61 6.73 -72.98
N ASN A 418 -27.79 7.59 -71.97
CA ASN A 418 -26.67 8.20 -71.26
C ASN A 418 -26.76 7.93 -69.76
N ILE A 419 -25.85 7.13 -69.23
CA ILE A 419 -25.70 6.99 -67.78
C ILE A 419 -24.77 8.11 -67.30
N PHE A 420 -25.31 8.95 -66.42
CA PHE A 420 -24.55 9.95 -65.69
C PHE A 420 -24.32 9.47 -64.26
N ILE A 421 -23.19 9.82 -63.65
CA ILE A 421 -22.95 9.63 -62.21
C ILE A 421 -22.30 10.92 -61.71
N LEU A 422 -23.04 11.68 -60.90
CA LEU A 422 -22.57 12.94 -60.33
C LEU A 422 -22.17 12.71 -58.87
N ASN A 423 -20.90 12.37 -58.62
CA ASN A 423 -20.37 12.31 -57.25
C ASN A 423 -19.53 13.56 -56.95
N GLY A 424 -19.96 14.39 -56.00
CA GLY A 424 -19.36 15.68 -55.60
C GLY A 424 -17.89 15.67 -55.16
N ARG A 425 -17.13 14.59 -55.41
CA ARG A 425 -15.71 14.43 -55.10
C ARG A 425 -14.91 14.12 -56.37
N LYS A 426 -14.57 15.19 -57.11
CA LYS A 426 -13.50 15.24 -58.14
C LYS A 426 -13.55 14.17 -59.23
N GLY A 427 -14.29 14.48 -60.30
CA GLY A 427 -14.20 13.80 -61.59
C GLY A 427 -15.47 13.05 -61.94
N TYR A 428 -16.20 13.55 -62.93
CA TYR A 428 -17.45 12.98 -63.42
C TYR A 428 -17.20 12.26 -64.73
N LYS A 429 -17.63 11.00 -64.83
CA LYS A 429 -17.57 10.22 -66.08
C LYS A 429 -18.98 10.01 -66.59
N THR A 430 -19.20 10.28 -67.87
CA THR A 430 -20.39 9.87 -68.60
C THR A 430 -20.01 8.72 -69.53
N VAL A 431 -20.96 7.82 -69.78
CA VAL A 431 -20.88 6.91 -70.91
C VAL A 431 -22.06 7.22 -71.81
N THR A 432 -21.76 7.70 -73.01
CA THR A 432 -22.74 7.96 -74.07
C THR A 432 -22.70 6.81 -75.06
N SER A 433 -23.83 6.11 -75.23
CA SER A 433 -24.00 5.15 -76.32
C SER A 433 -24.77 5.84 -77.44
N LEU A 434 -24.13 6.03 -78.59
CA LEU A 434 -24.75 6.60 -79.79
C LEU A 434 -25.19 5.46 -80.71
N TRP A 435 -26.49 5.37 -80.98
CA TRP A 435 -27.04 4.47 -82.00
C TRP A 435 -27.41 5.26 -83.25
N ASP A 436 -26.77 4.94 -84.39
CA ASP A 436 -26.96 5.58 -85.69
C ASP A 436 -27.52 4.54 -86.69
N GLY A 437 -28.82 4.28 -86.57
CA GLY A 437 -29.70 3.87 -87.67
C GLY A 437 -29.37 2.65 -88.54
N ASP A 438 -28.47 1.74 -88.11
CA ASP A 438 -28.17 0.39 -88.66
C ASP A 438 -26.71 -0.07 -88.35
N LYS A 439 -25.94 0.69 -87.56
CA LYS A 439 -24.57 0.33 -87.14
C LYS A 439 -24.45 0.07 -85.64
N GLU A 440 -23.47 -0.74 -85.24
CA GLU A 440 -23.15 -1.01 -83.83
C GLU A 440 -22.99 0.30 -83.03
N ALA A 441 -23.54 0.31 -81.81
CA ALA A 441 -23.51 1.47 -80.94
C ALA A 441 -22.05 1.87 -80.62
N LYS A 442 -21.67 3.11 -80.90
CA LYS A 442 -20.37 3.63 -80.47
C LYS A 442 -20.50 4.11 -79.04
N HIS A 443 -19.74 3.49 -78.14
CA HIS A 443 -19.62 3.92 -76.75
C HIS A 443 -18.49 4.94 -76.62
N THR A 444 -18.82 6.16 -76.22
CA THR A 444 -17.81 7.19 -75.90
C THR A 444 -17.94 7.58 -74.44
N SER A 445 -16.82 7.58 -73.72
CA SER A 445 -16.76 8.09 -72.35
C SER A 445 -16.23 9.51 -72.37
N THR A 446 -17.03 10.48 -71.94
CA THR A 446 -16.60 11.88 -71.80
C THR A 446 -16.59 12.25 -70.32
N SER A 447 -15.59 13.03 -69.91
CA SER A 447 -15.55 13.58 -68.55
C SER A 447 -16.24 14.94 -68.54
N ILE A 448 -17.24 15.14 -67.68
CA ILE A 448 -17.87 16.46 -67.52
C ILE A 448 -17.00 17.30 -66.60
N GLN A 449 -16.67 18.52 -67.04
CA GLN A 449 -16.06 19.53 -66.20
C GLN A 449 -17.15 20.46 -65.67
N ILE A 450 -17.29 20.54 -64.35
CA ILE A 450 -18.17 21.52 -63.72
C ILE A 450 -17.51 22.89 -63.85
N PRO A 451 -18.15 23.89 -64.46
CA PRO A 451 -17.56 25.22 -64.60
C PRO A 451 -17.28 25.87 -63.25
N ASP A 452 -16.17 26.60 -63.13
CA ASP A 452 -15.77 27.28 -61.89
C ASP A 452 -16.88 28.20 -61.35
N GLY A 453 -17.34 27.96 -60.12
CA GLY A 453 -18.42 28.75 -59.51
C GLY A 453 -19.84 28.29 -59.85
N PHE A 454 -20.01 27.10 -60.44
CA PHE A 454 -21.31 26.43 -60.52
C PHE A 454 -21.75 25.96 -59.12
N ASP A 455 -22.94 26.39 -58.68
CA ASP A 455 -23.45 26.09 -57.35
C ASP A 455 -24.07 24.69 -57.27
N VAL A 456 -23.29 23.76 -56.71
CA VAL A 456 -23.71 22.38 -56.44
C VAL A 456 -24.45 22.20 -55.12
N SER A 457 -24.55 23.25 -54.30
CA SER A 457 -25.11 23.18 -52.94
C SER A 457 -26.63 23.33 -52.90
N ARG A 458 -27.23 23.91 -53.95
CA ARG A 458 -28.66 24.15 -54.12
C ARG A 458 -29.25 23.26 -55.21
N PRO A 459 -30.59 23.19 -55.33
CA PRO A 459 -31.20 22.51 -56.46
C PRO A 459 -30.75 23.11 -57.79
N CYS A 460 -30.47 22.26 -58.78
CA CYS A 460 -30.20 22.66 -60.16
C CYS A 460 -31.28 22.15 -61.10
N LEU A 461 -31.48 22.84 -62.22
CA LEU A 461 -32.44 22.44 -63.25
C LEU A 461 -31.75 21.58 -64.29
N LEU A 462 -32.28 20.39 -64.57
CA LEU A 462 -31.92 19.65 -65.77
C LEU A 462 -32.69 20.24 -66.94
N LYS A 463 -31.98 20.73 -67.95
CA LYS A 463 -32.58 21.37 -69.13
C LYS A 463 -32.11 20.70 -70.41
N VAL A 464 -33.01 20.67 -71.39
CA VAL A 464 -32.72 20.25 -72.76
C VAL A 464 -32.95 21.44 -73.67
N LYS A 465 -31.91 21.81 -74.43
CA LYS A 465 -31.96 22.86 -75.43
C LYS A 465 -31.82 22.28 -76.82
N TRP A 466 -32.67 22.74 -77.71
CA TRP A 466 -32.68 22.39 -79.11
C TRP A 466 -32.57 23.65 -79.98
N GLU A 467 -31.80 23.55 -81.04
CA GLU A 467 -31.53 24.65 -81.97
C GLU A 467 -31.71 24.18 -83.42
N PHE A 468 -32.49 24.93 -84.19
CA PHE A 468 -32.72 24.68 -85.61
C PHE A 468 -32.40 25.86 -86.48
N TYR A 469 -31.79 25.58 -87.62
CA TYR A 469 -31.32 26.57 -88.58
C TYR A 469 -32.01 26.33 -89.93
N PRO A 470 -33.15 27.00 -90.22
CA PRO A 470 -33.79 26.90 -91.52
C PRO A 470 -32.98 27.67 -92.59
N ILE A 471 -33.15 27.29 -93.85
CA ILE A 471 -32.49 27.98 -94.96
C ILE A 471 -33.39 29.14 -95.42
N SER A 472 -32.80 30.33 -95.52
CA SER A 472 -33.52 31.54 -95.93
C SER A 472 -34.25 31.37 -97.27
N GLY A 473 -35.48 31.89 -97.35
CA GLY A 473 -36.26 31.96 -98.59
C GLY A 473 -37.07 30.70 -98.92
N ARG A 474 -37.29 29.79 -97.97
CA ARG A 474 -38.09 28.56 -98.17
C ARG A 474 -39.15 28.35 -97.09
N PHE A 475 -40.22 27.69 -97.49
CA PHE A 475 -41.29 27.25 -96.58
C PHE A 475 -40.99 25.86 -96.04
N TYR A 476 -41.12 25.70 -94.74
CA TYR A 476 -40.83 24.47 -94.02
C TYR A 476 -42.04 24.08 -93.20
N GLN A 477 -42.64 22.92 -93.49
CA GLN A 477 -43.56 22.28 -92.55
C GLN A 477 -42.78 21.20 -91.80
N VAL A 478 -41.99 21.61 -90.84
CA VAL A 478 -41.16 20.70 -90.06
C VAL A 478 -41.93 20.31 -88.82
N SER A 479 -42.16 19.00 -88.64
CA SER A 479 -42.56 18.45 -87.35
C SER A 479 -41.31 17.96 -86.67
N ILE A 480 -40.78 18.75 -85.73
CA ILE A 480 -39.72 18.28 -84.84
C ILE A 480 -40.38 17.61 -83.66
N LYS A 481 -40.22 16.30 -83.50
CA LYS A 481 -40.57 15.65 -82.24
C LYS A 481 -39.30 15.54 -81.41
N CYS A 482 -39.30 16.23 -80.28
CA CYS A 482 -38.38 15.94 -79.20
C CYS A 482 -39.16 15.17 -78.16
N ASP A 483 -38.95 13.87 -78.16
CA ASP A 483 -39.46 12.96 -77.15
C ASP A 483 -38.30 12.61 -76.25
N VAL A 484 -38.47 12.88 -74.97
CA VAL A 484 -37.50 12.44 -73.99
C VAL A 484 -38.17 11.56 -72.98
N ASN A 485 -37.75 10.30 -72.96
CA ASN A 485 -38.20 9.32 -72.01
C ASN A 485 -37.03 8.98 -71.12
N GLY A 486 -37.16 9.17 -69.81
CA GLY A 486 -36.09 8.86 -68.89
C GLY A 486 -36.55 8.52 -67.48
N THR A 487 -35.72 7.73 -66.80
CA THR A 487 -35.75 7.51 -65.36
C THR A 487 -34.57 8.26 -64.76
N ILE A 488 -34.85 9.09 -63.74
CA ILE A 488 -33.81 9.65 -62.87
C ILE A 488 -33.84 8.86 -61.57
N THR A 489 -32.70 8.27 -61.21
CA THR A 489 -32.50 7.65 -59.89
C THR A 489 -31.48 8.47 -59.11
N THR A 490 -31.91 9.02 -57.97
CA THR A 490 -31.03 9.68 -57.02
C THR A 490 -30.37 8.64 -56.11
N CYS A 491 -29.06 8.72 -55.91
CA CYS A 491 -28.30 7.83 -55.03
C CYS A 491 -27.58 8.62 -53.93
#